data_AF-A0A3P5ZNH7-F1
#
_entry.id   AF-A0A3P5ZNH7-F1
#
_cell.length_a   1.000
_cell.length_b   1.000
_cell.length_c   1.000
_cell.angle_alpha   90.00
_cell.angle_beta   90.00
_cell.angle_gamma   90.00
#
_symmetry.space_group_name_H-M   'P 1'
#
loop_
_entity.id
_entity.type
_entity.pdbx_description
1 polymer ?
#
loop_
_entity_poly.entity_id
_entity_poly.type
_entity_poly.pdbx_seq_one_letter_code
_entity_poly.pdbx_strand_id
1 'polypeptide(L)'
;MLIGCLLIGNSFLLKAHGLALDIIPALAVSGVLVYIGSFSIGMGAIPWVIMSEIFPINLKGTAGGLVTVVNWLSSWFVSLTFNFLMIWSPHGAFYVYGGVCVLAIIFIAKLVPETKGKTLEEIQAMMM
;
A
#
# COMPACT_ATOMS: atom_id res chain seq x y z
N MET A 1 7.25 -1.65 -0.79
CA MET A 1 6.60 -0.58 0.00
C MET A 1 7.10 -0.57 1.43
N LEU A 2 6.95 -1.67 2.20
CA LEU A 2 7.45 -1.78 3.59
C LEU A 2 8.92 -1.34 3.75
N ILE A 3 9.82 -1.88 2.91
CA ILE A 3 11.25 -1.54 2.93
C ILE A 3 11.46 -0.04 2.70
N GLY A 4 10.71 0.57 1.76
CA GLY A 4 10.76 2.01 1.51
C GLY A 4 10.31 2.84 2.73
N CYS A 5 9.23 2.44 3.40
CA CYS A 5 8.78 3.09 4.64
C CYS A 5 9.83 3.00 5.75
N LEU A 6 10.48 1.85 5.92
CA LEU A 6 11.54 1.67 6.92
C LEU A 6 12.76 2.54 6.61
N LEU A 7 13.19 2.63 5.36
CA LEU A 7 14.31 3.49 4.95
C LEU A 7 14.02 4.96 5.24
N ILE A 8 12.83 5.44 4.88
CA ILE A 8 12.43 6.83 5.13
C ILE A 8 12.28 7.09 6.65
N GLY A 9 11.65 6.18 7.40
CA GLY A 9 11.50 6.29 8.85
C GLY A 9 12.84 6.37 9.59
N ASN A 10 13.81 5.53 9.21
CA ASN A 10 15.17 5.57 9.74
C ASN A 10 15.90 6.87 9.37
N SER A 11 15.71 7.39 8.16
CA SER A 11 16.26 8.68 7.74
C SER A 11 15.78 9.83 8.65
N PHE A 12 14.49 9.88 8.97
CA PHE A 12 13.95 10.89 9.89
C PHE A 12 14.34 10.66 11.35
N LEU A 13 14.56 9.40 11.76
CA LEU A 13 15.04 9.07 13.10
C LEU A 13 16.49 9.50 13.31
N LEU A 14 17.36 9.30 12.32
CA LEU A 14 18.75 9.77 12.32
C LEU A 14 18.79 11.31 12.36
N LYS A 15 17.92 11.97 11.59
CA LYS A 15 17.74 13.42 11.64
C LYS A 15 17.35 13.91 13.03
N ALA A 16 16.46 13.19 13.73
CA ALA A 16 16.01 13.55 15.08
C ALA A 16 17.12 13.46 16.14
N HIS A 17 18.07 12.53 15.98
CA HIS A 17 19.20 12.36 16.89
C HIS A 17 20.46 13.15 16.49
N GLY A 18 20.42 13.88 15.36
CA GLY A 18 21.57 14.65 14.86
C GLY A 18 22.74 13.79 14.38
N LEU A 19 22.51 12.51 14.07
CA LEU A 19 23.54 11.56 13.67
C LEU A 19 23.62 11.43 12.14
N ALA A 20 24.84 11.29 11.62
CA ALA A 20 25.12 10.97 10.22
C ALA A 20 24.37 11.87 9.20
N LEU A 21 24.43 13.19 9.40
CA LEU A 21 23.66 14.17 8.61
C LEU A 21 23.91 14.07 7.09
N ASP A 22 25.11 13.65 6.68
CA ASP A 22 25.50 13.52 5.27
C ASP A 22 24.74 12.40 4.54
N ILE A 23 24.30 11.36 5.26
CA ILE A 23 23.65 10.18 4.64
C ILE A 23 22.13 10.31 4.57
N ILE A 24 21.54 11.24 5.32
CA ILE A 24 20.09 11.42 5.46
C ILE A 24 19.42 11.66 4.10
N PRO A 25 19.90 12.58 3.23
CA PRO A 25 19.22 12.83 1.96
C PRO A 25 19.24 11.60 1.05
N ALA A 26 20.36 10.86 1.01
CA ALA A 26 20.50 9.65 0.22
C ALA A 26 19.56 8.52 0.70
N LEU A 27 19.42 8.34 2.02
CA LEU A 27 18.49 7.39 2.63
C LEU A 27 17.02 7.76 2.36
N ALA A 28 16.65 9.03 2.50
CA ALA A 28 15.29 9.49 2.21
C ALA A 28 14.93 9.27 0.74
N VAL A 29 15.80 9.69 -0.19
CA VAL A 29 15.55 9.55 -1.63
C VAL A 29 15.48 8.08 -2.04
N SER A 30 16.44 7.25 -1.62
CA SER A 30 16.41 5.82 -1.91
C SER A 30 15.16 5.14 -1.36
N GLY A 31 14.74 5.48 -0.14
CA GLY A 31 13.51 4.98 0.45
C GLY A 31 12.25 5.36 -0.35
N VAL A 32 12.15 6.60 -0.82
CA VAL A 32 11.05 7.07 -1.67
C VAL A 32 11.04 6.33 -3.02
N LEU A 33 12.19 6.17 -3.66
CA LEU A 33 12.30 5.44 -4.92
C LEU A 33 11.88 3.97 -4.79
N VAL A 34 12.35 3.30 -3.73
CA VAL A 34 11.94 1.91 -3.43
C VAL A 34 10.44 1.82 -3.15
N TYR A 35 9.88 2.80 -2.43
CA TYR A 35 8.44 2.86 -2.16
C TYR A 35 7.63 2.97 -3.45
N ILE A 36 7.93 3.97 -4.29
CA ILE A 36 7.23 4.23 -5.55
C ILE A 36 7.41 3.08 -6.54
N GLY A 37 8.65 2.58 -6.71
CA GLY A 37 8.92 1.46 -7.61
C GLY A 37 8.15 0.20 -7.21
N SER A 38 8.11 -0.13 -5.92
CA SER A 38 7.32 -1.26 -5.43
C SER A 38 5.82 -1.06 -5.64
N PHE A 39 5.32 0.17 -5.42
CA PHE A 39 3.90 0.49 -5.59
C PHE A 39 3.48 0.32 -7.04
N SER A 40 4.26 0.85 -7.98
CA SER A 40 3.97 0.74 -9.42
C SER A 40 3.95 -0.69 -9.93
N ILE A 41 4.82 -1.57 -9.41
CA ILE A 41 4.86 -2.98 -9.83
C ILE A 41 3.70 -3.80 -9.25
N GLY A 42 3.29 -3.49 -8.01
CA GLY A 42 2.29 -4.29 -7.29
C GLY A 42 0.95 -3.58 -7.13
N MET A 43 0.86 -2.77 -6.09
CA MET A 43 -0.39 -2.17 -5.61
C MET A 43 -1.05 -1.19 -6.60
N GLY A 44 -0.32 -0.71 -7.61
CA GLY A 44 -0.87 0.19 -8.62
C GLY A 44 -1.87 -0.47 -9.56
N ALA A 45 -1.60 -1.69 -10.02
CA ALA A 45 -2.41 -2.38 -11.03
C ALA A 45 -3.13 -3.64 -10.50
N ILE A 46 -2.47 -4.40 -9.61
CA ILE A 46 -2.96 -5.72 -9.18
C ILE A 46 -4.35 -5.65 -8.51
N PRO A 47 -4.65 -4.71 -7.59
CA PRO A 47 -5.98 -4.65 -6.97
C PRO A 47 -7.11 -4.44 -7.98
N TRP A 48 -6.86 -3.66 -9.03
CA TRP A 48 -7.86 -3.40 -10.08
C TRP A 48 -8.09 -4.62 -10.96
N VAL A 49 -7.02 -5.37 -11.26
CA VAL A 49 -7.11 -6.64 -12.00
C VAL A 49 -7.90 -7.67 -11.20
N ILE A 50 -7.52 -7.91 -9.95
CA ILE A 50 -8.19 -8.86 -9.06
C ILE A 50 -9.67 -8.48 -8.88
N MET A 51 -9.98 -7.20 -8.68
CA MET A 51 -11.36 -6.71 -8.63
C MET A 51 -12.13 -7.11 -9.89
N SER A 52 -11.50 -6.99 -11.07
CA SER A 52 -12.14 -7.35 -12.33
C SER A 52 -12.29 -8.87 -12.54
N GLU A 53 -11.48 -9.69 -11.88
CA GLU A 53 -11.52 -11.15 -12.00
C GLU A 53 -12.48 -11.79 -10.98
N ILE A 54 -12.58 -11.20 -9.79
CA ILE A 54 -13.41 -11.70 -8.69
C ILE A 54 -14.89 -11.44 -8.94
N PHE A 55 -15.27 -10.27 -9.45
CA PHE A 55 -16.68 -9.92 -9.57
C PHE A 55 -17.34 -10.49 -10.83
N PRO A 56 -18.50 -11.17 -10.70
CA PRO A 56 -19.25 -11.65 -11.85
C PRO A 56 -19.76 -10.49 -12.71
N ILE A 57 -19.88 -10.73 -14.02
CA ILE A 57 -20.10 -9.67 -15.02
C ILE A 57 -21.36 -8.84 -14.74
N ASN A 58 -22.39 -9.46 -14.16
CA ASN A 58 -23.67 -8.85 -13.83
C ASN A 58 -23.60 -7.87 -12.64
N LEU A 59 -22.59 -8.01 -11.78
CA LEU A 59 -22.40 -7.17 -10.58
C LEU A 59 -21.13 -6.29 -10.66
N LYS A 60 -20.26 -6.54 -11.65
CA LYS A 60 -18.99 -5.84 -11.83
C LYS A 60 -19.13 -4.32 -11.85
N GLY A 61 -20.18 -3.79 -12.47
CA GLY A 61 -20.44 -2.35 -12.50
C GLY A 61 -20.66 -1.75 -11.11
N THR A 62 -21.62 -2.30 -10.36
CA THR A 62 -21.96 -1.83 -9.01
C THR A 62 -20.84 -2.08 -8.01
N ALA A 63 -20.25 -3.27 -8.04
CA ALA A 63 -19.15 -3.65 -7.16
C ALA A 63 -17.89 -2.81 -7.44
N GLY A 64 -17.54 -2.59 -8.71
CA GLY A 64 -16.43 -1.73 -9.10
C GLY A 64 -16.63 -0.27 -8.69
N GLY A 65 -17.87 0.23 -8.77
CA GLY A 65 -18.22 1.56 -8.26
C GLY A 65 -17.99 1.67 -6.75
N LEU A 66 -18.47 0.71 -5.96
CA LEU A 66 -18.27 0.68 -4.51
C LEU A 66 -16.78 0.61 -4.15
N VAL A 67 -16.01 -0.27 -4.80
CA VAL A 67 -14.55 -0.38 -4.60
C VAL A 67 -13.87 0.95 -4.88
N THR A 68 -14.27 1.63 -5.96
CA THR A 68 -13.72 2.94 -6.33
C THR A 68 -14.02 3.99 -5.25
N VAL A 69 -15.26 4.06 -4.76
CA VAL A 69 -15.65 4.98 -3.68
C VAL A 69 -14.84 4.70 -2.41
N VAL A 70 -14.74 3.43 -1.99
CA VAL A 70 -13.97 3.03 -0.80
C VAL A 70 -12.49 3.39 -0.97
N ASN A 71 -11.92 3.18 -2.16
CA ASN A 71 -10.54 3.55 -2.46
C ASN A 71 -10.31 5.07 -2.33
N TRP A 72 -11.19 5.89 -2.90
CA TRP A 72 -11.07 7.35 -2.83
C TRP A 72 -11.29 7.88 -1.42
N LEU A 73 -12.26 7.33 -0.68
CA LEU A 73 -12.49 7.67 0.73
C LEU A 73 -11.29 7.31 1.60
N SER A 74 -10.72 6.12 1.38
CA SER A 74 -9.50 5.69 2.08
C SER A 74 -8.32 6.60 1.74
N SER A 75 -8.17 6.99 0.48
CA SER A 75 -7.12 7.92 0.03
C SER A 75 -7.27 9.30 0.67
N TRP A 76 -8.50 9.80 0.78
CA TRP A 76 -8.80 11.05 1.49
C TRP A 76 -8.47 10.95 2.98
N PHE A 77 -8.88 9.87 3.64
CA PHE A 77 -8.58 9.63 5.04
C PHE A 77 -7.07 9.52 5.31
N VAL A 78 -6.34 8.79 4.47
CA VAL A 78 -4.87 8.70 4.53
C VAL A 78 -4.23 10.07 4.33
N SER A 79 -4.71 10.88 3.39
CA SER A 79 -4.18 12.22 3.14
C SER A 79 -4.40 13.16 4.34
N LEU A 80 -5.55 13.07 5.01
CA LEU A 80 -5.81 13.82 6.23
C LEU A 80 -4.90 13.37 7.37
N THR A 81 -4.90 12.07 7.69
CA THR A 81 -4.11 11.50 8.78
C THR A 81 -2.60 11.72 8.59
N PHE A 82 -2.10 11.67 7.35
CA PHE A 82 -0.70 11.91 7.02
C PHE A 82 -0.23 13.28 7.50
N ASN A 83 -1.00 14.34 7.23
CA ASN A 83 -0.65 15.69 7.65
C ASN A 83 -0.53 15.80 9.18
N PHE A 84 -1.48 15.22 9.92
CA PHE A 84 -1.43 15.18 11.38
C PHE A 84 -0.23 14.37 11.91
N LEU A 85 0.04 13.20 11.33
CA LEU A 85 1.16 12.34 11.71
C LEU A 85 2.52 13.00 11.46
N MET A 86 2.66 13.73 10.35
CA MET A 86 3.89 14.46 10.02
C MET A 86 4.18 15.62 10.99
N ILE A 87 3.13 16.30 11.49
CA ILE A 87 3.26 17.34 12.53
C ILE A 87 3.66 16.71 13.86
N TRP A 88 3.09 15.56 14.22
CA TRP A 88 3.40 14.87 15.46
C TRP A 88 4.81 14.29 15.48
N SER A 89 5.16 13.47 14.49
CA SER A 89 6.49 12.90 14.34
C SER A 89 6.70 12.34 12.93
N PRO A 90 7.64 12.91 12.14
CA PRO A 90 7.95 12.40 10.81
C PRO A 90 8.41 10.94 10.82
N HIS A 91 9.30 10.55 11.74
CA HIS A 91 9.77 9.15 11.81
C HIS A 91 8.65 8.20 12.29
N GLY A 92 7.83 8.64 13.24
CA GLY A 92 6.67 7.88 13.73
C GLY A 92 5.65 7.63 12.63
N ALA A 93 5.38 8.64 11.78
CA ALA A 93 4.47 8.52 10.65
C ALA A 93 4.85 7.36 9.71
N PHE A 94 6.12 7.30 9.28
CA PHE A 94 6.58 6.24 8.37
C PHE A 94 6.59 4.85 9.01
N TYR A 95 6.78 4.74 10.34
CA TYR A 95 6.62 3.46 11.03
C TYR A 95 5.16 2.99 11.11
N VAL A 96 4.21 3.91 11.30
CA VAL A 96 2.78 3.59 11.22
C VAL A 96 2.41 3.06 9.84
N TYR A 97 2.85 3.74 8.76
CA TYR A 97 2.63 3.25 7.39
C TYR A 97 3.35 1.92 7.12
N GLY A 98 4.53 1.71 7.72
CA GLY A 98 5.22 0.41 7.71
C GLY A 98 4.36 -0.69 8.35
N GLY A 99 3.76 -0.43 9.51
CA GLY A 99 2.84 -1.34 10.18
C GLY A 99 1.63 -1.69 9.31
N VAL A 100 1.02 -0.69 8.66
CA VAL A 100 -0.07 -0.91 7.70
C VAL A 100 0.37 -1.79 6.53
N CYS A 101 1.61 -1.61 6.03
CA CYS A 101 2.15 -2.49 4.99
C CYS A 101 2.29 -3.94 5.46
N VAL A 102 2.69 -4.19 6.72
CA VAL A 102 2.77 -5.54 7.28
C VAL A 102 1.38 -6.18 7.37
N LEU A 103 0.38 -5.43 7.86
CA LEU A 103 -1.01 -5.90 7.90
C LEU A 103 -1.54 -6.21 6.50
N ALA A 104 -1.24 -5.37 5.51
CA ALA A 104 -1.61 -5.61 4.12
C ALA A 104 -0.95 -6.88 3.56
N ILE A 105 0.33 -7.14 3.85
CA ILE A 105 1.02 -8.38 3.44
C ILE A 105 0.33 -9.59 4.06
N ILE A 106 -0.01 -9.55 5.36
CA ILE A 106 -0.70 -10.65 6.05
C ILE A 106 -2.08 -10.88 5.43
N PHE A 107 -2.84 -9.81 5.18
CA PHE A 107 -4.15 -9.88 4.55
C PHE A 107 -4.06 -10.51 3.16
N ILE A 108 -3.14 -10.04 2.30
CA ILE A 108 -2.95 -10.59 0.96
C ILE A 108 -2.55 -12.06 1.04
N ALA A 109 -1.60 -12.42 1.89
CA ALA A 109 -1.11 -13.79 2.00
C ALA A 109 -2.14 -14.79 2.54
N LYS A 110 -3.15 -14.33 3.28
CA LYS A 110 -4.16 -15.19 3.93
C LYS A 110 -5.52 -15.18 3.26
N LEU A 111 -5.97 -14.03 2.76
CA LEU A 111 -7.34 -13.83 2.29
C LEU A 111 -7.45 -13.66 0.78
N VAL A 112 -6.36 -13.28 0.08
CA VAL A 112 -6.42 -13.07 -1.37
C VAL A 112 -6.06 -14.37 -2.09
N PRO A 113 -7.01 -15.02 -2.79
CA PRO A 113 -6.72 -16.23 -3.55
C PRO A 113 -5.87 -15.89 -4.77
N GLU A 114 -4.97 -16.80 -5.15
CA GLU A 114 -4.18 -16.67 -6.37
C GLU A 114 -5.09 -16.88 -7.60
N THR A 115 -5.24 -15.80 -8.40
CA THR A 115 -6.03 -15.77 -9.63
C THR A 115 -5.20 -16.02 -10.88
N LYS A 116 -3.86 -15.94 -10.79
CA LYS A 116 -2.98 -16.08 -11.95
C LYS A 116 -3.11 -17.44 -12.63
N GLY A 117 -3.44 -17.42 -13.93
CA GLY A 117 -3.48 -18.60 -14.78
C GLY A 117 -4.75 -19.45 -14.64
N LYS A 118 -5.77 -18.96 -13.93
CA LYS A 118 -7.09 -19.60 -13.81
C LYS A 118 -8.09 -18.93 -14.74
N THR A 119 -9.08 -19.67 -15.22
CA THR A 119 -10.18 -19.08 -15.98
C THR A 119 -11.10 -18.28 -15.04
N LEU A 120 -11.86 -17.35 -15.61
CA LEU A 120 -12.83 -16.55 -14.84
C LEU A 120 -13.86 -17.45 -14.13
N GLU A 121 -14.22 -18.57 -14.76
CA GLU A 121 -15.17 -19.57 -14.25
C GLU A 121 -14.60 -20.34 -13.06
N GLU A 122 -13.32 -20.74 -13.12
CA GLU A 122 -12.62 -21.37 -12.00
C GLU A 122 -12.48 -20.41 -10.80
N ILE A 123 -12.20 -19.14 -11.06
CA ILE A 123 -12.11 -18.10 -10.02
C ILE A 123 -13.46 -17.90 -9.33
N GLN A 124 -14.56 -17.85 -10.10
CA GLN A 124 -15.90 -17.75 -9.55
C GLN A 124 -16.30 -19.01 -8.76
N ALA A 125 -15.91 -20.20 -9.22
CA ALA A 125 -16.17 -21.45 -8.52
C ALA A 125 -15.41 -21.59 -7.18
N MET A 126 -14.24 -20.96 -7.03
CA MET A 126 -13.51 -20.93 -5.75
C MET A 126 -14.15 -20.02 -4.70
N MET A 127 -15.06 -19.13 -5.10
CA MET A 127 -15.69 -18.13 -4.22
C MET A 127 -17.16 -18.40 -3.93
N MET A 128 -17.75 -19.43 -4.55
CA MET A 128 -19.10 -19.91 -4.30
C MET A 128 -19.07 -21.11 -3.34
#